data_AF-A0A1I2MY23-F1
#
_entry.id   AF-A0A1I2MY23-F1
#
_cell.length_a   1.000
_cell.length_b   1.000
_cell.length_c   1.000
_cell.angle_alpha   90.00
_cell.angle_beta   90.00
_cell.angle_gamma   90.00
#
_symmetry.space_group_name_H-M   'P 1'
#
loop_
_entity.id
_entity.type
_entity.pdbx_description
1 polymer ?
#
loop_
_entity_poly.entity_id
_entity_poly.type
_entity_poly.pdbx_seq_one_letter_code
_entity_poly.pdbx_strand_id
1 'polypeptide(L)'
;MRRRPLLLFLVVAAVALVPWIGFLLVTLPDQYQTRHWRLAWVGFDLALVILLASAAWLGWRRRRAAVPVLVATAALLCCDAWFDVVLDWNSDDRWLSLATAGLVEIPIAVLLAVRARTIVNARVASRELTVHDIELVLGNPSAQRLLTLLGTQVMTIDELTAETGLSRAEVWATLGELSLAGYVEAVGPGWREVPLNLRAPRPEDIAEADRPRFEAFWDARLAHELNLFQRAFRHPERYGPWAQGSRARLLLSRAELRRFAEEYLELLDRYQLLHAQDSGAGDGDGEVRAVALRFYAFPENLLAAEPDGGSERGVPVDSPSPEPL
;
A
#
# COMPACT_ATOMS: atom_id res chain seq x y z
N MET A 1 -1.96 2.54 -16.18
CA MET A 1 -2.46 1.94 -17.46
C MET A 1 -2.16 0.44 -17.64
N ARG A 2 -0.95 -0.10 -17.35
CA ARG A 2 -0.50 -1.48 -17.67
C ARG A 2 -1.25 -2.71 -17.03
N ARG A 3 -2.50 -2.61 -16.57
CA ARG A 3 -3.23 -3.73 -15.89
C ARG A 3 -4.35 -4.38 -16.72
N ARG A 4 -5.08 -3.63 -17.55
CA ARG A 4 -6.14 -4.19 -18.42
C ARG A 4 -5.67 -5.37 -19.31
N PRO A 5 -4.52 -5.34 -19.99
CA PRO A 5 -4.08 -6.48 -20.80
C PRO A 5 -3.77 -7.72 -19.97
N LEU A 6 -3.32 -7.60 -18.72
CA LEU A 6 -3.09 -8.76 -17.84
C LEU A 6 -4.40 -9.46 -17.47
N LEU A 7 -5.42 -8.69 -17.07
CA LEU A 7 -6.72 -9.26 -16.69
C LEU A 7 -7.40 -9.91 -17.91
N LEU A 8 -7.34 -9.25 -19.08
CA LEU A 8 -7.87 -9.79 -20.33
C LEU A 8 -7.11 -11.05 -20.75
N PHE A 9 -5.78 -11.06 -20.63
CA PHE A 9 -4.95 -12.25 -20.90
C PHE A 9 -5.31 -13.42 -19.96
N LEU A 10 -5.48 -13.20 -18.66
CA LEU A 10 -5.84 -14.28 -17.73
C LEU A 10 -7.24 -14.84 -17.99
N VAL A 11 -8.20 -14.00 -18.41
CA VAL A 11 -9.52 -14.46 -18.87
C VAL A 11 -9.41 -15.25 -20.17
N VAL A 12 -8.62 -14.79 -21.15
CA VAL A 12 -8.39 -15.52 -22.40
C VAL A 12 -7.71 -16.87 -22.15
N ALA A 13 -6.71 -16.93 -21.28
CA ALA A 13 -6.04 -18.17 -20.90
C ALA A 13 -7.00 -19.16 -20.24
N ALA A 14 -7.80 -18.71 -19.26
CA ALA A 14 -8.80 -19.56 -18.62
C ALA A 14 -9.88 -20.07 -19.60
N VAL A 15 -10.30 -19.24 -20.57
CA VAL A 15 -11.27 -19.63 -21.61
C VAL A 15 -10.64 -20.58 -22.64
N ALA A 16 -9.37 -20.41 -23.00
CA ALA A 16 -8.66 -21.29 -23.94
C ALA A 16 -8.36 -22.67 -23.34
N LEU A 17 -8.21 -22.77 -22.02
CA LEU A 17 -8.03 -24.03 -21.30
C LEU A 17 -9.28 -24.93 -21.34
N VAL A 18 -10.49 -24.36 -21.38
CA VAL A 18 -11.73 -25.16 -21.37
C VAL A 18 -11.88 -26.08 -22.60
N PRO A 19 -11.61 -25.63 -23.85
CA PRO A 19 -11.47 -26.51 -25.00
C PRO A 19 -10.38 -27.58 -24.87
N TRP A 20 -9.24 -27.27 -24.24
CA TRP A 20 -8.14 -28.23 -24.03
C TRP A 20 -8.57 -29.36 -23.08
N ILE A 21 -9.21 -29.03 -21.96
CA ILE A 21 -9.84 -30.02 -21.04
C ILE A 21 -10.84 -30.89 -21.79
N GLY A 22 -11.66 -30.30 -22.67
CA GLY A 22 -12.61 -31.01 -23.52
C GLY A 22 -11.96 -31.97 -24.52
N PHE A 23 -10.78 -31.63 -25.04
CA PHE A 23 -9.97 -32.49 -25.90
C PHE A 23 -9.37 -33.65 -25.12
N LEU A 24 -8.66 -33.37 -24.01
CA LEU A 24 -8.06 -34.38 -23.13
C LEU A 24 -9.08 -35.41 -22.62
N LEU A 25 -10.30 -34.96 -22.30
CA LEU A 25 -11.41 -35.83 -21.89
C LEU A 25 -11.80 -36.89 -22.94
N VAL A 26 -11.57 -36.60 -24.22
CA VAL A 26 -11.88 -37.46 -25.38
C VAL A 26 -10.67 -38.27 -25.84
N THR A 27 -9.45 -37.73 -25.71
CA THR A 27 -8.23 -38.35 -26.28
C THR A 27 -7.41 -39.18 -25.28
N LEU A 28 -7.49 -38.97 -23.96
CA LEU A 28 -6.75 -39.80 -23.01
C LEU A 28 -7.22 -41.27 -23.03
N PRO A 29 -6.35 -42.25 -23.33
CA PRO A 29 -6.69 -43.67 -23.24
C PRO A 29 -6.90 -44.09 -21.78
N ASP A 30 -8.00 -44.80 -21.51
CA ASP A 30 -8.40 -45.27 -20.17
C ASP A 30 -7.55 -46.45 -19.63
N GLN A 31 -6.30 -46.58 -20.09
CA GLN A 31 -5.51 -47.83 -20.04
C GLN A 31 -4.28 -47.80 -19.10
N TYR A 32 -3.92 -46.65 -18.52
CA TYR A 32 -2.83 -46.57 -17.53
C TYR A 32 -3.21 -47.07 -16.11
N GLN A 33 -3.67 -48.33 -16.05
CA GLN A 33 -3.84 -49.24 -14.90
C GLN A 33 -4.55 -48.74 -13.62
N THR A 34 -4.97 -47.48 -13.53
CA THR A 34 -5.69 -46.93 -12.38
C THR A 34 -6.94 -46.20 -12.84
N ARG A 35 -8.10 -46.64 -12.31
CA ARG A 35 -9.46 -46.19 -12.67
C ARG A 35 -9.78 -44.71 -12.37
N HIS A 36 -8.76 -43.92 -12.01
CA HIS A 36 -8.88 -42.54 -11.55
C HIS A 36 -7.89 -41.60 -12.27
N TRP A 37 -7.05 -42.08 -13.21
CA TRP A 37 -6.08 -41.24 -13.92
C TRP A 37 -6.73 -40.03 -14.62
N ARG A 38 -7.81 -40.27 -15.39
CA ARG A 38 -8.58 -39.20 -16.05
C ARG A 38 -9.34 -38.30 -15.07
N LEU A 39 -9.61 -38.76 -13.85
CA LEU A 39 -10.21 -37.94 -12.77
C LEU A 39 -9.18 -37.00 -12.15
N ALA A 40 -7.93 -37.46 -11.98
CA ALA A 40 -6.85 -36.65 -11.42
C ALA A 40 -6.54 -35.45 -12.33
N TRP A 41 -6.40 -35.69 -13.64
CA TRP A 41 -6.16 -34.65 -14.65
C TRP A 41 -7.31 -33.63 -14.72
N VAL A 42 -8.54 -34.08 -14.99
CA VAL A 42 -9.71 -33.17 -15.05
C VAL A 42 -9.91 -32.40 -13.73
N GLY A 43 -9.54 -32.98 -12.58
CA GLY A 43 -9.56 -32.29 -11.29
C GLY A 43 -8.45 -31.23 -11.13
N PHE A 44 -7.26 -31.47 -11.68
CA PHE A 44 -6.14 -30.54 -11.70
C PHE A 44 -6.46 -29.34 -12.61
N ASP A 45 -6.88 -29.58 -13.84
CA ASP A 45 -7.22 -28.53 -14.82
C ASP A 45 -8.36 -27.65 -14.30
N LEU A 46 -9.39 -28.26 -13.70
CA LEU A 46 -10.51 -27.55 -13.09
C LEU A 46 -10.05 -26.67 -11.92
N ALA A 47 -9.13 -27.14 -11.08
CA ALA A 47 -8.54 -26.33 -10.01
C ALA A 47 -7.71 -25.16 -10.58
N LEU A 48 -6.95 -25.39 -11.65
CA LEU A 48 -6.15 -24.38 -12.33
C LEU A 48 -7.04 -23.30 -12.98
N VAL A 49 -8.13 -23.68 -13.65
CA VAL A 49 -9.15 -22.76 -14.19
C VAL A 49 -9.85 -21.96 -13.08
N ILE A 50 -10.25 -22.60 -11.98
CA ILE A 50 -10.85 -21.93 -10.81
C ILE A 50 -9.88 -20.90 -10.22
N LEU A 51 -8.58 -21.23 -10.13
CA LEU A 51 -7.57 -20.33 -9.60
C LEU A 51 -7.20 -19.20 -10.57
N LEU A 52 -7.16 -19.43 -11.88
CA LEU A 52 -7.03 -18.36 -12.89
C LEU A 52 -8.23 -17.39 -12.83
N ALA A 53 -9.45 -17.90 -12.76
CA ALA A 53 -10.66 -17.10 -12.64
C ALA A 53 -10.67 -16.30 -11.31
N SER A 54 -10.25 -16.92 -10.21
CA SER A 54 -10.11 -16.27 -8.89
C SER A 54 -9.01 -15.21 -8.90
N ALA A 55 -7.88 -15.45 -9.56
CA ALA A 55 -6.79 -14.48 -9.73
C ALA A 55 -7.25 -13.27 -10.57
N ALA A 56 -8.00 -13.51 -11.65
CA ALA A 56 -8.58 -12.44 -12.47
C ALA A 56 -9.63 -11.62 -11.68
N TRP A 57 -10.51 -12.28 -10.93
CA TRP A 57 -11.56 -11.62 -10.14
C TRP A 57 -11.02 -10.83 -8.93
N LEU A 58 -10.11 -11.43 -8.15
CA LEU A 58 -9.43 -10.74 -7.04
C LEU A 58 -8.48 -9.65 -7.54
N GLY A 59 -7.84 -9.85 -8.70
CA GLY A 59 -7.03 -8.84 -9.39
C GLY A 59 -7.87 -7.67 -9.92
N TRP A 60 -9.10 -7.92 -10.37
CA TRP A 60 -10.08 -6.88 -10.74
C TRP A 60 -10.55 -6.10 -9.51
N ARG A 61 -10.92 -6.80 -8.42
CA ARG A 61 -11.27 -6.19 -7.12
C ARG A 61 -10.06 -5.64 -6.34
N ARG A 62 -8.84 -5.78 -6.85
CA ARG A 62 -7.56 -5.27 -6.29
C ARG A 62 -7.22 -5.71 -4.86
N ARG A 63 -7.97 -6.65 -4.27
CA ARG A 63 -7.77 -7.08 -2.87
C ARG A 63 -6.41 -7.78 -2.73
N ARG A 64 -5.64 -7.46 -1.68
CA ARG A 64 -4.35 -8.16 -1.41
C ARG A 64 -4.52 -9.68 -1.18
N ALA A 65 -5.75 -10.15 -0.92
CA ALA A 65 -6.13 -11.56 -0.97
C ALA A 65 -5.85 -12.26 -2.32
N ALA A 66 -5.60 -11.50 -3.40
CA ALA A 66 -5.08 -12.05 -4.66
C ALA A 66 -3.69 -12.72 -4.50
N VAL A 67 -2.84 -12.27 -3.56
CA VAL A 67 -1.46 -12.77 -3.41
C VAL A 67 -1.37 -14.30 -3.24
N PRO A 68 -2.03 -14.96 -2.27
CA PRO A 68 -1.97 -16.42 -2.15
C PRO A 68 -2.53 -17.14 -3.38
N VAL A 69 -3.56 -16.60 -4.03
CA VAL A 69 -4.15 -17.17 -5.25
C VAL A 69 -3.17 -17.08 -6.42
N LEU A 70 -2.54 -15.91 -6.65
CA LEU A 70 -1.52 -15.72 -7.68
C LEU A 70 -0.32 -16.67 -7.49
N VAL A 71 0.10 -16.90 -6.25
CA VAL A 71 1.18 -17.85 -5.92
C VAL A 71 0.74 -19.30 -6.15
N ALA A 72 -0.49 -19.67 -5.78
CA ALA A 72 -1.03 -21.01 -6.03
C ALA A 72 -1.19 -21.30 -7.53
N THR A 73 -1.70 -20.36 -8.33
CA THR A 73 -1.78 -20.48 -9.79
C THR A 73 -0.40 -20.61 -10.42
N ALA A 74 0.58 -19.81 -9.97
CA ALA A 74 1.95 -19.90 -10.46
C ALA A 74 2.60 -21.26 -10.12
N ALA A 75 2.37 -21.78 -8.92
CA ALA A 75 2.86 -23.10 -8.52
C ALA A 75 2.22 -24.23 -9.35
N LEU A 76 0.90 -24.16 -9.60
CA LEU A 76 0.22 -25.16 -10.43
C LEU A 76 0.71 -25.11 -11.88
N LEU A 77 0.88 -23.94 -12.50
CA LEU A 77 1.44 -23.83 -13.86
C LEU A 77 2.87 -24.39 -13.96
N CYS A 78 3.68 -24.33 -12.90
CA CYS A 78 4.98 -25.01 -12.86
C CYS A 78 4.85 -26.54 -12.72
N CYS A 79 3.79 -27.05 -12.10
CA CYS A 79 3.49 -28.48 -12.05
C CYS A 79 2.92 -28.99 -13.38
N ASP A 80 2.06 -28.20 -14.02
CA ASP A 80 1.46 -28.40 -15.35
C ASP A 80 2.56 -28.64 -16.39
N ALA A 81 3.43 -27.64 -16.57
CA ALA A 81 4.62 -27.68 -17.41
C ALA A 81 5.60 -28.84 -17.10
N TRP A 82 5.66 -29.28 -15.85
CA TRP A 82 6.48 -30.42 -15.45
C TRP A 82 5.84 -31.75 -15.86
N PHE A 83 4.54 -31.92 -15.64
CA PHE A 83 3.83 -33.16 -15.98
C PHE A 83 3.78 -33.38 -17.49
N ASP A 84 3.44 -32.36 -18.29
CA ASP A 84 3.37 -32.47 -19.75
C ASP A 84 4.73 -32.84 -20.34
N VAL A 85 5.81 -32.14 -19.95
CA VAL A 85 7.18 -32.44 -20.41
C VAL A 85 7.65 -33.84 -19.99
N VAL A 86 7.23 -34.34 -18.82
CA VAL A 86 7.61 -35.68 -18.34
C VAL A 86 6.80 -36.80 -18.99
N LEU A 87 5.51 -36.58 -19.27
CA LEU A 87 4.64 -37.58 -19.91
C LEU A 87 4.95 -37.72 -21.40
N ASP A 88 5.14 -36.60 -22.10
CA ASP A 88 5.47 -36.61 -23.53
C ASP A 88 6.94 -36.85 -23.83
N TRP A 89 7.83 -36.97 -22.83
CA TRP A 89 9.28 -37.08 -23.02
C TRP A 89 9.72 -38.11 -24.08
N ASN A 90 8.94 -39.19 -24.23
CA ASN A 90 9.19 -40.30 -25.14
C ASN A 90 8.18 -40.41 -26.31
N SER A 91 7.30 -39.42 -26.48
CA SER A 91 6.41 -39.25 -27.64
C SER A 91 7.05 -38.34 -28.71
N ASP A 92 6.42 -38.21 -29.87
CA ASP A 92 6.83 -37.21 -30.87
C ASP A 92 6.39 -35.79 -30.47
N ASP A 93 5.35 -35.66 -29.64
CA ASP A 93 4.76 -34.41 -29.18
C ASP A 93 5.63 -33.64 -28.17
N ARG A 94 6.68 -34.27 -27.59
CA ARG A 94 7.67 -33.62 -26.70
C ARG A 94 8.12 -32.22 -27.10
N TRP A 95 8.24 -31.93 -28.40
CA TRP A 95 8.65 -30.60 -28.88
C TRP A 95 7.55 -29.55 -28.76
N LEU A 96 6.28 -29.96 -28.83
CA LEU A 96 5.13 -29.13 -28.51
C LEU A 96 5.06 -28.88 -27.00
N SER A 97 5.19 -29.93 -26.18
CA SER A 97 5.11 -29.85 -24.71
C SER A 97 6.28 -29.05 -24.10
N LEU A 98 7.49 -29.12 -24.67
CA LEU A 98 8.59 -28.20 -24.33
C LEU A 98 8.29 -26.74 -24.75
N ALA A 99 7.57 -26.53 -25.85
CA ALA A 99 7.26 -25.20 -26.37
C ALA A 99 6.11 -24.52 -25.59
N THR A 100 5.08 -25.27 -25.16
CA THR A 100 4.03 -24.76 -24.26
C THR A 100 4.64 -24.40 -22.91
N ALA A 101 5.36 -25.32 -22.27
CA ALA A 101 6.07 -25.07 -21.02
C ALA A 101 6.97 -23.83 -21.10
N GLY A 102 7.78 -23.73 -22.15
CA GLY A 102 8.76 -22.64 -22.33
C GLY A 102 8.17 -21.28 -22.72
N LEU A 103 7.06 -21.24 -23.45
CA LEU A 103 6.49 -20.00 -24.03
C LEU A 103 5.15 -19.58 -23.41
N VAL A 104 4.45 -20.48 -22.72
CA VAL A 104 3.12 -20.28 -22.13
C VAL A 104 3.17 -20.48 -20.61
N GLU A 105 3.17 -21.72 -20.09
CA GLU A 105 3.02 -21.95 -18.64
C GLU A 105 4.07 -21.24 -17.78
N ILE A 106 5.37 -21.43 -18.04
CA ILE A 106 6.44 -20.86 -17.20
C ILE A 106 6.48 -19.33 -17.30
N PRO A 107 6.38 -18.69 -18.49
CA PRO A 107 6.23 -17.23 -18.58
C PRO A 107 5.02 -16.67 -17.82
N ILE A 108 3.88 -17.38 -17.81
CA ILE A 108 2.70 -16.98 -17.03
C ILE A 108 2.96 -17.15 -15.53
N ALA A 109 3.53 -18.28 -15.09
CA ALA A 109 3.89 -18.53 -13.70
C ALA A 109 4.86 -17.46 -13.16
N VAL A 110 5.89 -17.12 -13.92
CA VAL A 110 6.84 -16.04 -13.60
C VAL A 110 6.12 -14.69 -13.53
N LEU A 111 5.23 -14.38 -14.49
CA LEU A 111 4.45 -13.14 -14.48
C LEU A 111 3.55 -13.03 -13.25
N LEU A 112 2.87 -14.11 -12.86
CA LEU A 112 2.02 -14.19 -11.67
C LEU A 112 2.83 -14.06 -10.37
N ALA A 113 3.97 -14.76 -10.27
CA ALA A 113 4.87 -14.68 -9.12
C ALA A 113 5.49 -13.27 -8.96
N VAL A 114 5.92 -12.65 -10.07
CA VAL A 114 6.38 -11.25 -10.07
C VAL A 114 5.25 -10.31 -9.66
N ARG A 115 4.01 -10.53 -10.11
CA ARG A 115 2.85 -9.73 -9.68
C ARG A 115 2.59 -9.87 -8.18
N ALA A 116 2.53 -11.09 -7.65
CA ALA A 116 2.39 -11.34 -6.22
C ALA A 116 3.50 -10.63 -5.42
N ARG A 117 4.76 -10.77 -5.82
CA ARG A 117 5.91 -10.08 -5.20
C ARG A 117 5.80 -8.56 -5.27
N THR A 118 5.33 -7.98 -6.38
CA THR A 118 5.11 -6.53 -6.47
C THR A 118 3.94 -6.03 -5.63
N ILE A 119 2.97 -6.88 -5.25
CA ILE A 119 1.86 -6.51 -4.34
C ILE A 119 2.29 -6.63 -2.87
N VAL A 120 3.12 -7.62 -2.52
CA VAL A 120 3.71 -7.74 -1.18
C VAL A 120 4.72 -6.62 -0.94
N ASN A 121 5.63 -6.40 -1.88
CA ASN A 121 6.68 -5.37 -1.79
C ASN A 121 6.18 -3.97 -2.19
N ALA A 122 4.88 -3.77 -2.42
CA ALA A 122 4.30 -2.45 -2.62
C ALA A 122 4.34 -1.67 -1.31
N ARG A 123 5.35 -0.80 -1.20
CA ARG A 123 5.60 0.14 -0.12
C ARG A 123 5.31 1.56 -0.57
N VAL A 124 5.00 2.44 0.37
CA VAL A 124 4.86 3.88 0.09
C VAL A 124 6.27 4.47 -0.07
N ALA A 125 6.42 5.51 -0.91
CA ALA A 125 7.72 6.16 -1.06
C ALA A 125 8.16 6.73 0.29
N SER A 126 9.40 6.49 0.71
CA SER A 126 9.88 6.98 2.02
C SER A 126 11.33 7.41 1.96
N ARG A 127 11.52 8.72 2.08
CA ARG A 127 12.82 9.39 2.25
C ARG A 127 12.86 10.15 3.56
N GLU A 128 14.04 10.59 3.94
CA GLU A 128 14.21 11.50 5.07
C GLU A 128 13.78 12.92 4.69
N LEU A 129 13.27 13.65 5.67
CA LEU A 129 12.86 15.04 5.55
C LEU A 129 14.10 15.94 5.41
N THR A 130 14.13 16.78 4.38
CA THR A 130 15.20 17.74 4.12
C THR A 130 14.75 19.17 4.45
N VAL A 131 15.69 20.11 4.52
CA VAL A 131 15.36 21.54 4.58
C VAL A 131 14.50 22.00 3.41
N HIS A 132 14.78 21.51 2.20
CA HIS A 132 14.00 21.87 1.02
C HIS A 132 12.52 21.48 1.17
N ASP A 133 12.22 20.34 1.81
CA ASP A 133 10.85 19.92 2.09
C ASP A 133 10.15 20.83 3.11
N ILE A 134 10.88 21.28 4.14
CA ILE A 134 10.38 22.22 5.13
C ILE A 134 10.08 23.57 4.45
N GLU A 135 11.01 24.10 3.64
CA GLU A 135 10.83 25.38 2.96
C GLU A 135 9.73 25.31 1.87
N LEU A 136 9.69 24.23 1.07
CA LEU A 136 8.72 24.03 -0.02
C LEU A 136 7.29 23.74 0.46
N VAL A 137 7.09 22.99 1.55
CA VAL A 137 5.75 22.59 2.00
C VAL A 137 5.29 23.41 3.21
N LEU A 138 6.18 23.81 4.11
CA LEU A 138 5.81 24.49 5.36
C LEU A 138 6.07 26.00 5.28
N GLY A 139 7.05 26.44 4.49
CA GLY A 139 7.27 27.85 4.14
C GLY A 139 6.30 28.40 3.08
N ASN A 140 5.63 27.56 2.29
CA ASN A 140 4.75 27.95 1.19
C ASN A 140 3.26 27.63 1.47
N PRO A 141 2.40 28.63 1.78
CA PRO A 141 0.97 28.42 2.00
C PRO A 141 0.21 27.91 0.77
N SER A 142 0.67 28.23 -0.45
CA SER A 142 0.03 27.80 -1.70
C SER A 142 0.26 26.30 -1.93
N ALA A 143 1.44 25.77 -1.57
CA ALA A 143 1.72 24.34 -1.56
C ALA A 143 0.81 23.57 -0.58
N GLN A 144 0.62 24.10 0.64
CA GLN A 144 -0.26 23.50 1.65
C GLN A 144 -1.71 23.40 1.18
N ARG A 145 -2.23 24.46 0.56
CA ARG A 145 -3.59 24.46 -0.01
C ARG A 145 -3.76 23.43 -1.12
N LEU A 146 -2.80 23.37 -2.04
CA LEU A 146 -2.83 22.42 -3.17
C LEU A 146 -2.79 20.96 -2.69
N LEU A 147 -1.89 20.62 -1.76
CA LEU A 147 -1.84 19.27 -1.19
C LEU A 147 -3.12 18.92 -0.40
N THR A 148 -3.65 19.87 0.39
CA THR A 148 -4.88 19.70 1.18
C THR A 148 -6.11 19.42 0.31
N LEU A 149 -6.20 20.04 -0.87
CA LEU A 149 -7.29 19.80 -1.82
C LEU A 149 -7.07 18.54 -2.66
N LEU A 150 -5.83 18.28 -3.11
CA LEU A 150 -5.51 17.09 -3.89
C LEU A 150 -5.80 15.80 -3.12
N GLY A 151 -5.17 15.61 -1.95
CA GLY A 151 -5.39 14.45 -1.08
C GLY A 151 -5.48 13.11 -1.83
N THR A 152 -6.68 12.53 -1.88
CA THR A 152 -6.97 11.25 -2.58
C THR A 152 -7.62 11.41 -3.96
N GLN A 153 -7.81 12.63 -4.43
CA GLN A 153 -8.46 12.96 -5.71
C GLN A 153 -7.46 13.17 -6.85
N VAL A 154 -7.97 13.28 -8.07
CA VAL A 154 -7.22 13.71 -9.26
C VAL A 154 -7.90 14.96 -9.78
N MET A 155 -7.20 16.10 -9.77
CA MET A 155 -7.78 17.41 -10.12
C MET A 155 -6.97 18.08 -11.23
N THR A 156 -7.66 18.73 -12.17
CA THR A 156 -7.04 19.56 -13.20
C THR A 156 -6.54 20.89 -12.61
N ILE A 157 -5.65 21.56 -13.33
CA ILE A 157 -5.16 22.90 -12.96
C ILE A 157 -6.32 23.90 -12.85
N ASP A 158 -7.33 23.78 -13.70
CA ASP A 158 -8.48 24.69 -13.72
C ASP A 158 -9.41 24.49 -12.51
N GLU A 159 -9.62 23.24 -12.08
CA GLU A 159 -10.34 22.93 -10.82
C GLU A 159 -9.54 23.40 -9.60
N LEU A 160 -8.22 23.16 -9.56
CA LEU A 160 -7.36 23.65 -8.47
C LEU A 160 -7.30 25.18 -8.42
N THR A 161 -7.33 25.86 -9.57
CA THR A 161 -7.43 27.33 -9.66
C THR A 161 -8.75 27.83 -9.06
N ALA A 162 -9.86 27.16 -9.36
CA ALA A 162 -11.18 27.52 -8.83
C ALA A 162 -11.31 27.32 -7.30
N GLU A 163 -10.85 26.18 -6.78
CA GLU A 163 -10.98 25.83 -5.35
C GLU A 163 -9.95 26.55 -4.45
N THR A 164 -8.73 26.84 -4.94
CA THR A 164 -7.71 27.55 -4.15
C THR A 164 -7.83 29.08 -4.19
N GLY A 165 -8.44 29.62 -5.26
CA GLY A 165 -8.40 31.05 -5.59
C GLY A 165 -7.03 31.59 -6.01
N LEU A 166 -6.03 30.71 -6.22
CA LEU A 166 -4.69 31.09 -6.66
C LEU A 166 -4.65 31.35 -8.17
N SER A 167 -3.59 32.00 -8.67
CA SER A 167 -3.47 32.22 -10.12
C SER A 167 -3.06 30.92 -10.85
N ARG A 168 -3.53 30.73 -12.09
CA ARG A 168 -3.17 29.55 -12.92
C ARG A 168 -1.65 29.36 -13.05
N ALA A 169 -0.89 30.45 -13.11
CA ALA A 169 0.57 30.43 -13.21
C ALA A 169 1.23 29.97 -11.90
N GLU A 170 0.73 30.44 -10.75
CA GLU A 170 1.18 30.04 -9.42
C GLU A 170 0.86 28.56 -9.13
N VAL A 171 -0.36 28.13 -9.44
CA VAL A 171 -0.76 26.71 -9.36
C VAL A 171 0.17 25.83 -10.20
N TRP A 172 0.46 26.23 -11.45
CA TRP A 172 1.37 25.48 -12.32
C TRP A 172 2.81 25.43 -11.79
N ALA A 173 3.34 26.57 -11.31
CA ALA A 173 4.69 26.64 -10.75
C ALA A 173 4.84 25.79 -9.48
N THR A 174 3.92 25.93 -8.51
CA THR A 174 3.96 25.17 -7.26
C THR A 174 3.72 23.67 -7.48
N LEU A 175 2.86 23.27 -8.41
CA LEU A 175 2.75 21.85 -8.82
C LEU A 175 4.03 21.35 -9.49
N GLY A 176 4.73 22.18 -10.25
CA GLY A 176 6.04 21.85 -10.82
C GLY A 176 7.09 21.54 -9.74
N GLU A 177 7.25 22.43 -8.76
CA GLU A 177 8.18 22.24 -7.63
C GLU A 177 7.79 21.02 -6.77
N LEU A 178 6.51 20.89 -6.41
CA LEU A 178 5.99 19.72 -5.68
C LEU A 178 6.21 18.41 -6.46
N SER A 179 6.16 18.43 -7.79
CA SER A 179 6.40 17.23 -8.60
C SER A 179 7.88 16.87 -8.69
N LEU A 180 8.78 17.86 -8.79
CA LEU A 180 10.23 17.65 -8.71
C LEU A 180 10.64 17.10 -7.33
N ALA A 181 10.00 17.56 -6.25
CA ALA A 181 10.19 17.03 -4.89
C ALA A 181 9.43 15.71 -4.63
N GLY A 182 8.63 15.22 -5.58
CA GLY A 182 7.95 13.91 -5.53
C GLY A 182 6.67 13.85 -4.70
N TYR A 183 6.04 14.99 -4.38
CA TYR A 183 4.76 15.07 -3.68
C TYR A 183 3.54 14.91 -4.60
N VAL A 184 3.66 15.28 -5.89
CA VAL A 184 2.56 15.17 -6.86
C VAL A 184 3.03 14.59 -8.19
N GLU A 185 2.13 13.90 -8.90
CA GLU A 185 2.35 13.44 -10.28
C GLU A 185 1.22 13.87 -11.22
N ALA A 186 1.55 14.11 -12.49
CA ALA A 186 0.56 14.34 -13.54
C ALA A 186 -0.04 13.01 -14.03
N VAL A 187 -1.37 12.93 -14.08
CA VAL A 187 -2.15 11.74 -14.48
C VAL A 187 -3.15 12.15 -15.56
N GLY A 188 -2.71 12.08 -16.81
CA GLY A 188 -3.50 12.55 -17.95
C GLY A 188 -3.61 14.08 -17.92
N PRO A 189 -4.82 14.67 -17.92
CA PRO A 189 -5.01 16.12 -17.83
C PRO A 189 -4.96 16.67 -16.40
N GLY A 190 -4.96 15.80 -15.37
CA GLY A 190 -5.00 16.18 -13.97
C GLY A 190 -3.70 15.89 -13.21
N TRP A 191 -3.68 16.29 -11.95
CA TRP A 191 -2.63 16.04 -10.96
C TRP A 191 -3.20 15.26 -9.78
N ARG A 192 -2.35 14.49 -9.09
CA ARG A 192 -2.70 13.82 -7.83
C ARG A 192 -1.56 13.89 -6.83
N GLU A 193 -1.87 13.73 -5.55
CA GLU A 193 -0.85 13.48 -4.54
C GLU A 193 -0.19 12.10 -4.76
N VAL A 194 1.11 12.04 -4.48
CA VAL A 194 1.91 10.81 -4.41
C VAL A 194 2.12 10.55 -2.91
N PRO A 195 1.58 9.46 -2.35
CA PRO A 195 1.81 9.11 -0.95
C PRO A 195 3.31 9.02 -0.63
N LEU A 196 3.76 9.81 0.36
CA LEU A 196 5.16 10.00 0.71
C LEU A 196 5.35 9.98 2.23
N ASN A 197 5.88 8.88 2.76
CA ASN A 197 6.15 8.67 4.18
C ASN A 197 7.51 9.31 4.56
N LEU A 198 7.50 10.62 4.82
CA LEU A 198 8.68 11.40 5.26
C LEU A 198 9.13 11.00 6.67
N ARG A 199 10.37 10.51 6.79
CA ARG A 199 11.00 10.18 8.08
C ARG A 199 11.80 11.37 8.61
N ALA A 200 11.80 11.58 9.93
CA ALA A 200 12.71 12.57 10.52
C ALA A 200 14.16 12.06 10.37
N PRO A 201 15.12 12.88 9.90
CA PRO A 201 16.54 12.56 9.98
C PRO A 201 16.97 12.48 11.46
N ARG A 202 18.10 11.83 11.74
CA ARG A 202 18.62 11.79 13.10
C ARG A 202 19.29 13.13 13.45
N PRO A 203 19.31 13.56 14.72
CA PRO A 203 20.02 14.77 15.13
C PRO A 203 21.53 14.76 14.78
N GLU A 204 22.15 13.58 14.73
CA GLU A 204 23.54 13.36 14.33
C GLU A 204 23.82 13.57 12.83
N ASP A 205 22.79 13.46 11.97
CA ASP A 205 22.90 13.57 10.51
C ASP A 205 22.59 14.98 9.98
N ILE A 206 22.18 15.93 10.85
CA ILE A 206 21.75 17.28 10.47
C ILE A 206 22.91 18.29 10.55
N ALA A 207 23.16 18.99 9.45
CA ALA A 207 24.17 20.03 9.35
C ALA A 207 23.86 21.21 10.29
N GLU A 208 24.91 21.79 10.89
CA GLU A 208 24.80 22.87 11.89
C GLU A 208 24.01 24.09 11.38
N ALA A 209 24.17 24.44 10.09
CA ALA A 209 23.46 25.55 9.45
C ALA A 209 21.95 25.31 9.23
N ASP A 210 21.49 24.07 9.36
CA ASP A 210 20.12 23.65 9.11
C ASP A 210 19.33 23.37 10.40
N ARG A 211 20.01 23.14 11.53
CA ARG A 211 19.37 22.85 12.82
C ARG A 211 18.27 23.84 13.21
N PRO A 212 18.44 25.18 13.11
CA PRO A 212 17.40 26.14 13.49
C PRO A 212 16.11 26.00 12.67
N ARG A 213 16.20 25.50 11.44
CA ARG A 213 15.03 25.23 10.58
C ARG A 213 14.29 23.97 11.01
N PHE A 214 15.03 22.92 11.36
CA PHE A 214 14.46 21.68 11.89
C PHE A 214 13.85 21.88 13.28
N GLU A 215 14.50 22.66 14.16
CA GLU A 215 13.99 23.04 15.49
C GLU A 215 12.65 23.77 15.38
N ALA A 216 12.60 24.88 14.61
CA ALA A 216 11.36 25.62 14.39
C ALA A 216 10.25 24.78 13.74
N PHE A 217 10.61 23.83 12.87
CA PHE A 217 9.66 22.85 12.33
C PHE A 217 9.12 21.89 13.40
N TRP A 218 9.98 21.31 14.23
CA TRP A 218 9.56 20.36 15.25
C TRP A 218 8.70 21.01 16.34
N ASP A 219 9.02 22.24 16.76
CA ASP A 219 8.19 23.01 17.69
C ASP A 219 6.79 23.28 17.13
N ALA A 220 6.70 23.76 15.88
CA ALA A 220 5.43 23.99 15.21
C ALA A 220 4.63 22.69 15.05
N ARG A 221 5.30 21.58 14.71
CA ARG A 221 4.69 20.25 14.59
C ARG A 221 4.21 19.72 15.95
N LEU A 222 4.99 19.88 17.02
CA LEU A 222 4.62 19.46 18.36
C LEU A 222 3.40 20.23 18.87
N ALA A 223 3.38 21.55 18.70
CA ALA A 223 2.22 22.38 19.04
C ALA A 223 0.95 21.96 18.27
N HIS A 224 1.08 21.63 16.99
CA HIS A 224 -0.03 21.14 16.16
C HIS A 224 -0.52 19.76 16.62
N GLU A 225 0.37 18.80 16.83
CA GLU A 225 0.03 17.47 17.33
C GLU A 225 -0.64 17.53 18.71
N LEU A 226 -0.10 18.32 19.64
CA LEU A 226 -0.72 18.53 20.96
C LEU A 226 -2.14 19.11 20.86
N ASN A 227 -2.39 20.06 19.94
CA ASN A 227 -3.74 20.58 19.69
C ASN A 227 -4.69 19.49 19.17
N LEU A 228 -4.25 18.67 18.22
CA LEU A 228 -5.05 17.55 17.70
C LEU A 228 -5.34 16.49 18.77
N PHE A 229 -4.35 16.11 19.58
CA PHE A 229 -4.52 15.18 20.69
C PHE A 229 -5.49 15.73 21.74
N GLN A 230 -5.35 16.99 22.16
CA GLN A 230 -6.28 17.63 23.10
C GLN A 230 -7.72 17.65 22.57
N ARG A 231 -7.92 17.97 21.29
CA ARG A 231 -9.25 17.96 20.66
C ARG A 231 -9.85 16.56 20.58
N ALA A 232 -9.06 15.56 20.20
CA ALA A 232 -9.52 14.17 20.08
C ALA A 232 -9.91 13.56 21.44
N PHE A 233 -9.11 13.80 22.49
CA PHE A 233 -9.37 13.26 23.82
C PHE A 233 -10.42 14.01 24.64
N ARG A 234 -10.73 15.28 24.32
CA ARG A 234 -11.81 16.03 24.97
C ARG A 234 -13.21 15.73 24.42
N HIS A 235 -13.31 15.23 23.19
CA HIS A 235 -14.58 14.96 22.50
C HIS A 235 -14.63 13.58 21.81
N PRO A 236 -14.33 12.47 22.53
CA PRO A 236 -14.32 11.12 21.94
C PRO A 236 -15.66 10.72 21.29
N GLU A 237 -16.79 11.22 21.82
CA GLU A 237 -18.14 11.00 21.31
C GLU A 237 -18.32 11.42 19.84
N ARG A 238 -17.57 12.43 19.40
CA ARG A 238 -17.64 12.98 18.03
C ARG A 238 -17.15 12.01 16.95
N TYR A 239 -16.40 10.98 17.35
CA TYR A 239 -15.75 10.05 16.42
C TYR A 239 -16.45 8.68 16.35
N GLY A 240 -17.28 8.32 17.33
CA GLY A 240 -18.00 7.04 17.36
C GLY A 240 -17.08 5.83 17.15
N PRO A 241 -17.41 4.87 16.25
CA PRO A 241 -16.59 3.69 16.02
C PRO A 241 -15.22 3.97 15.35
N TRP A 242 -15.02 5.19 14.83
CA TRP A 242 -13.74 5.60 14.22
C TRP A 242 -12.66 5.92 15.27
N ALA A 243 -13.03 6.12 16.54
CA ALA A 243 -12.07 6.23 17.64
C ALA A 243 -11.49 4.85 17.97
N GLN A 244 -10.26 4.61 17.54
CA GLN A 244 -9.49 3.41 17.86
C GLN A 244 -8.25 3.80 18.67
N GLY A 245 -8.00 3.09 19.77
CA GLY A 245 -6.92 3.42 20.69
C GLY A 245 -6.42 2.20 21.46
N SER A 246 -5.11 2.09 21.60
CA SER A 246 -4.45 1.07 22.41
C SER A 246 -3.25 1.70 23.12
N ARG A 247 -2.96 1.22 24.34
CA ARG A 247 -1.75 1.56 25.09
C ARG A 247 -1.15 0.26 25.61
N ALA A 248 0.11 -0.01 25.28
CA ALA A 248 0.82 -1.22 25.66
C ALA A 248 2.23 -0.86 26.13
N ARG A 249 2.72 -1.57 27.15
CA ARG A 249 4.12 -1.54 27.60
C ARG A 249 4.83 -2.73 26.98
N LEU A 250 5.89 -2.48 26.22
CA LEU A 250 6.71 -3.51 25.58
C LEU A 250 8.11 -3.52 26.20
N LEU A 251 8.65 -4.70 26.49
CA LEU A 251 10.04 -4.89 26.90
C LEU A 251 10.79 -5.46 25.70
N LEU A 252 11.59 -4.63 25.03
CA LEU A 252 12.28 -4.94 23.78
C LEU A 252 13.74 -4.51 23.85
N SER A 253 14.64 -5.30 23.26
CA SER A 253 15.99 -4.85 22.94
C SER A 253 15.97 -3.81 21.79
N ARG A 254 17.10 -3.10 21.60
CA ARG A 254 17.29 -2.16 20.47
C ARG A 254 17.12 -2.82 19.10
N ALA A 255 17.35 -4.14 18.99
CA ALA A 255 17.15 -4.89 17.74
C ALA A 255 15.67 -5.19 17.51
N GLU A 256 14.96 -5.66 18.53
CA GLU A 256 13.53 -5.98 18.45
C GLU A 256 12.68 -4.72 18.26
N LEU A 257 13.04 -3.59 18.89
CA LEU A 257 12.36 -2.31 18.68
C LEU A 257 12.48 -1.82 17.22
N ARG A 258 13.64 -1.98 16.58
CA ARG A 258 13.82 -1.67 15.15
C ARG A 258 12.95 -2.58 14.27
N ARG A 259 13.02 -3.89 14.49
CA ARG A 259 12.22 -4.87 13.76
C ARG A 259 10.71 -4.61 13.91
N PHE A 260 10.25 -4.29 15.13
CA PHE A 260 8.86 -3.92 15.40
C PHE A 260 8.44 -2.67 14.64
N ALA A 261 9.30 -1.63 14.58
CA ALA A 261 9.03 -0.43 13.79
C ALA A 261 9.00 -0.71 12.28
N GLU A 262 9.84 -1.61 11.77
CA GLU A 262 9.84 -2.05 10.36
C GLU A 262 8.57 -2.83 10.01
N GLU A 263 8.16 -3.78 10.85
CA GLU A 263 6.91 -4.55 10.68
C GLU A 263 5.66 -3.65 10.81
N TYR A 264 5.70 -2.63 11.69
CA TYR A 264 4.64 -1.62 11.82
C TYR A 264 4.55 -0.71 10.58
N LEU A 265 5.68 -0.27 10.02
CA LEU A 265 5.69 0.54 8.80
C LEU A 265 5.22 -0.27 7.59
N GLU A 266 5.55 -1.56 7.50
CA GLU A 266 4.98 -2.42 6.46
C GLU A 266 3.46 -2.60 6.64
N LEU A 267 2.97 -2.70 7.88
CA LEU A 267 1.53 -2.71 8.16
C LEU A 267 0.87 -1.39 7.71
N LEU A 268 1.51 -0.24 7.96
CA LEU A 268 1.01 1.07 7.53
C LEU A 268 0.94 1.18 5.99
N ASP A 269 2.04 0.89 5.29
CA ASP A 269 2.09 0.81 3.83
C ASP A 269 1.02 -0.15 3.27
N ARG A 270 0.78 -1.25 3.99
CA ARG A 270 -0.19 -2.30 3.64
C ARG A 270 -1.63 -1.77 3.60
N TYR A 271 -2.00 -0.85 4.49
CA TYR A 271 -3.33 -0.20 4.52
C TYR A 271 -3.39 1.14 3.77
N GLN A 272 -2.34 1.97 3.75
CA GLN A 272 -2.31 3.21 2.95
C GLN A 272 -2.59 2.94 1.46
N LEU A 273 -2.02 1.87 0.91
CA LEU A 273 -2.20 1.49 -0.49
C LEU A 273 -3.49 0.68 -0.77
N LEU A 274 -4.41 0.53 0.20
CA LEU A 274 -5.66 -0.21 0.02
C LEU A 274 -6.65 0.53 -0.91
N HIS A 275 -6.74 1.86 -0.78
CA HIS A 275 -7.65 2.70 -1.57
C HIS A 275 -6.93 3.72 -2.48
N ALA A 276 -5.60 3.74 -2.51
CA ALA A 276 -4.77 4.72 -3.22
C ALA A 276 -4.91 4.76 -4.76
N GLN A 277 -5.88 4.06 -5.36
CA GLN A 277 -6.16 4.04 -6.79
C GLN A 277 -7.68 3.97 -7.13
N ASP A 278 -8.58 4.12 -6.15
CA ASP A 278 -10.03 4.16 -6.36
C ASP A 278 -10.63 5.39 -5.67
N SER A 279 -11.20 6.29 -6.47
CA SER A 279 -11.50 7.68 -6.10
C SER A 279 -12.74 7.84 -5.20
N GLY A 280 -12.70 7.26 -3.99
CA GLY A 280 -13.78 7.34 -3.00
C GLY A 280 -14.92 6.32 -3.17
N ALA A 281 -14.90 5.51 -4.23
CA ALA A 281 -15.82 4.40 -4.41
C ALA A 281 -15.40 3.21 -3.50
N GLY A 282 -16.03 3.10 -2.33
CA GLY A 282 -15.79 2.00 -1.38
C GLY A 282 -16.13 0.62 -1.96
N ASP A 283 -15.40 -0.42 -1.53
CA ASP A 283 -15.54 -1.82 -2.01
C ASP A 283 -16.74 -2.55 -1.36
N GLY A 284 -17.90 -1.87 -1.34
CA GLY A 284 -19.17 -2.33 -0.78
C GLY A 284 -19.28 -2.32 0.75
N ASP A 285 -18.18 -2.09 1.47
CA ASP A 285 -18.06 -2.35 2.93
C ASP A 285 -18.30 -1.09 3.81
N GLY A 286 -18.65 0.05 3.22
CA GLY A 286 -19.00 1.28 3.93
C GLY A 286 -18.36 2.56 3.37
N GLU A 287 -18.45 3.63 4.17
CA GLU A 287 -17.82 4.92 3.91
C GLU A 287 -16.29 4.85 4.12
N VAL A 288 -15.50 5.49 3.26
CA VAL A 288 -14.04 5.57 3.41
C VAL A 288 -13.67 6.98 3.89
N ARG A 289 -12.92 7.07 5.00
CA ARG A 289 -12.46 8.35 5.60
C ARG A 289 -10.95 8.37 5.74
N ALA A 290 -10.35 9.56 5.66
CA ALA A 290 -8.94 9.75 5.99
C ALA A 290 -8.74 9.62 7.50
N VAL A 291 -7.92 8.65 7.94
CA VAL A 291 -7.62 8.39 9.36
C VAL A 291 -6.18 8.79 9.65
N ALA A 292 -6.00 9.77 10.53
CA ALA A 292 -4.68 10.35 10.83
C ALA A 292 -3.99 9.61 11.99
N LEU A 293 -3.21 8.60 11.63
CA LEU A 293 -2.50 7.67 12.52
C LEU A 293 -1.12 8.22 12.94
N ARG A 294 -0.71 7.96 14.20
CA ARG A 294 0.62 8.27 14.74
C ARG A 294 1.22 7.06 15.44
N PHE A 295 2.55 6.97 15.41
CA PHE A 295 3.31 6.00 16.18
C PHE A 295 4.44 6.70 16.94
N TYR A 296 4.57 6.40 18.23
CA TYR A 296 5.58 6.93 19.13
C TYR A 296 6.08 5.78 20.00
N ALA A 297 7.41 5.65 20.15
CA ALA A 297 8.02 4.63 20.99
C ALA A 297 9.30 5.19 21.63
N PHE A 298 9.26 5.36 22.94
CA PHE A 298 10.34 5.96 23.73
C PHE A 298 10.56 5.13 25.01
N PRO A 299 11.80 5.04 25.53
CA PRO A 299 12.07 4.41 26.82
C PRO A 299 11.50 5.29 27.96
N GLU A 300 10.44 4.81 28.60
CA GLU A 300 9.73 5.46 29.72
C GLU A 300 10.68 6.00 30.81
N ASN A 301 11.74 5.25 31.12
CA ASN A 301 12.72 5.60 32.14
C ASN A 301 13.66 6.77 31.78
N LEU A 302 13.67 7.24 30.52
CA LEU A 302 14.40 8.46 30.13
C LEU A 302 13.50 9.70 30.17
N LEU A 303 12.19 9.54 29.97
CA LEU A 303 11.22 10.65 30.12
C LEU A 303 11.14 11.12 31.58
N ALA A 304 11.20 10.17 32.54
CA ALA A 304 11.27 10.47 33.97
C ALA A 304 12.64 10.98 34.45
N ALA A 305 13.59 11.24 33.53
CA ALA A 305 14.95 11.67 33.84
C ALA A 305 15.31 13.05 33.24
N GLU A 306 14.35 13.76 32.65
CA GLU A 306 14.55 15.17 32.31
C GLU A 306 14.76 16.00 33.59
N PRO A 307 15.80 16.85 33.66
CA PRO A 307 16.03 17.69 34.83
C PRO A 307 14.98 18.79 34.90
N ASP A 308 14.36 18.96 36.06
CA ASP A 308 13.43 20.06 36.36
C ASP A 308 14.19 21.39 36.25
N GLY A 309 14.03 22.07 35.11
CA GLY A 309 15.16 22.76 34.47
C GLY A 309 14.81 23.96 33.59
N GLY A 310 13.62 24.56 33.77
CA GLY A 310 13.38 25.94 33.35
C GLY A 310 12.47 26.16 32.12
N SER A 311 11.16 26.06 32.32
CA SER A 311 10.34 27.27 32.19
C SER A 311 8.99 27.12 32.90
N GLU A 312 8.62 28.11 33.72
CA GLU A 312 7.28 28.19 34.30
C GLU A 312 6.26 28.55 33.22
N ARG A 313 5.54 27.55 32.70
CA ARG A 313 4.24 27.76 32.04
C ARG A 313 3.32 26.55 32.16
N GLY A 314 3.19 26.05 33.39
CA GLY A 314 2.15 25.08 33.72
C GLY A 314 0.77 25.63 33.37
N VAL A 315 0.08 24.98 32.43
CA VAL A 315 -1.32 25.29 32.14
C VAL A 315 -2.13 24.87 33.38
N PRO A 316 -2.90 25.77 34.01
CA PRO A 316 -3.71 25.40 35.16
C PRO A 316 -4.77 24.39 34.72
N VAL A 317 -4.66 23.16 35.22
CA VAL A 317 -5.72 22.14 35.11
C VAL A 317 -6.78 22.49 36.16
N ASP A 318 -7.58 23.48 35.82
CA ASP A 318 -8.63 24.00 36.69
C ASP A 318 -9.63 22.86 36.99
N SER A 319 -9.59 22.42 38.24
CA SER A 319 -10.20 21.16 38.70
C SER A 319 -11.36 21.50 39.62
N PRO A 320 -12.62 21.43 39.14
CA PRO A 320 -13.77 21.74 39.98
C PRO A 320 -13.89 20.72 41.11
N SER A 321 -13.55 21.13 42.33
CA SER A 321 -13.81 20.37 43.55
C SER A 321 -15.30 20.05 43.67
N PRO A 322 -15.69 18.80 43.97
CA PRO A 322 -17.08 18.48 44.25
C PRO A 322 -17.46 18.98 45.65
N GLU A 323 -18.18 20.10 45.73
CA GLU A 323 -18.91 20.45 46.96
C GLU A 323 -20.12 19.51 47.14
N PRO A 324 -20.35 18.96 48.34
CA PRO A 324 -21.51 18.12 48.61
C PRO A 324 -22.68 18.92 49.21
N LEU A 325 -23.82 18.93 48.52
CA LEU A 325 -25.15 18.54 49.03
C LEU A 325 -26.25 18.64 47.95
#